data_AF-A0A4P5SIN2-F1
#
_entry.id   AF-A0A4P5SIN2-F1
#
_cell.length_a   1.000
_cell.length_b   1.000
_cell.length_c   1.000
_cell.angle_alpha   90.00
_cell.angle_beta   90.00
_cell.angle_gamma   90.00
#
_symmetry.space_group_name_H-M   'P 1'
#
loop_
_entity.id
_entity.type
_entity.pdbx_description
1 polymer ?
#
loop_
_entity_poly.entity_id
_entity_poly.type
_entity_poly.pdbx_seq_one_letter_code
_entity_poly.pdbx_strand_id
1 'polypeptide(L)'
;MTQDWRTASRESAMLVPLAKDDPEARIQIYSAKAYDWRGKFSVHCWIAYKEENADSYWVFHVTAWGDGKNLDRVVSMKKDLPDRYWYGNKPEIVCMINGKRAQKIIPKLQLAIDSYPYWQTYKAYPGPNSNTFVSFVMRRTHGFYANLPSNAIGKDWLTTKYFFDLSESRTGIQFSLYGLLGFTLGLLDGIELNILGLCFGIDFLYPALKLPIIGRIGFK
;
A
#
# COMPACT_ATOMS: atom_id res chain seq x y z
N MET A 1 -24.56 2.55 8.29
CA MET A 1 -25.17 2.27 6.98
C MET A 1 -24.06 1.75 6.07
N THR A 2 -24.24 0.57 5.50
CA THR A 2 -23.34 0.01 4.47
C THR A 2 -23.55 0.82 3.19
N GLN A 3 -22.54 1.59 2.78
CA GLN A 3 -22.56 2.26 1.47
C GLN A 3 -22.54 1.19 0.38
N ASP A 4 -23.46 1.26 -0.58
CA ASP A 4 -23.43 0.41 -1.76
C ASP A 4 -22.20 0.76 -2.61
N TRP A 5 -21.35 -0.22 -2.88
CA TRP A 5 -20.15 -0.07 -3.70
C TRP A 5 -20.44 0.52 -5.08
N ARG A 6 -21.66 0.37 -5.62
CA ARG A 6 -22.05 0.94 -6.91
C ARG A 6 -22.16 2.45 -6.86
N THR A 7 -22.76 2.99 -5.79
CA THR A 7 -23.08 4.43 -5.63
C THR A 7 -22.06 5.19 -4.80
N ALA A 8 -21.11 4.51 -4.17
CA ALA A 8 -20.05 5.15 -3.40
C ALA A 8 -19.21 6.09 -4.27
N SER A 9 -18.88 7.28 -3.74
CA SER A 9 -18.08 8.27 -4.45
C SER A 9 -16.73 7.69 -4.87
N ARG A 10 -16.33 8.06 -6.08
CA ARG A 10 -15.03 7.77 -6.67
C ARG A 10 -14.42 9.04 -7.27
N GLU A 11 -14.80 10.20 -6.77
CA GLU A 11 -14.20 11.48 -7.16
C GLU A 11 -12.77 11.59 -6.63
N SER A 12 -11.97 12.51 -7.16
CA SER A 12 -10.65 12.81 -6.59
C SER A 12 -10.81 13.48 -5.22
N ALA A 13 -9.93 13.15 -4.28
CA ALA A 13 -9.82 13.82 -3.00
C ALA A 13 -9.00 15.13 -3.06
N MET A 14 -8.53 15.52 -4.25
CA MET A 14 -7.75 16.73 -4.52
C MET A 14 -6.48 16.82 -3.65
N LEU A 15 -5.84 15.68 -3.39
CA LEU A 15 -4.59 15.58 -2.64
C LEU A 15 -3.36 15.90 -3.52
N VAL A 16 -3.49 15.71 -4.83
CA VAL A 16 -2.44 16.01 -5.81
C VAL A 16 -3.06 16.66 -7.06
N PRO A 17 -2.29 17.46 -7.82
CA PRO A 17 -2.78 18.02 -9.08
C PRO A 17 -3.12 16.94 -10.11
N LEU A 18 -4.00 17.28 -11.06
CA LEU A 18 -4.19 16.47 -12.26
C LEU A 18 -2.88 16.36 -13.03
N ALA A 19 -2.64 15.21 -13.65
CA ALA A 19 -1.37 14.93 -14.33
C ALA A 19 -1.02 15.95 -15.43
N LYS A 20 -2.03 16.41 -16.19
CA LYS A 20 -1.88 17.45 -17.22
C LYS A 20 -1.42 18.82 -16.70
N ASP A 21 -1.66 19.11 -15.41
CA ASP A 21 -1.41 20.41 -14.79
C ASP A 21 -0.12 20.38 -13.92
N ASP A 22 0.63 19.28 -13.98
CA ASP A 22 1.80 19.03 -13.16
C ASP A 22 2.91 18.36 -13.98
N PRO A 23 4.00 19.07 -14.32
CA PRO A 23 5.05 18.50 -15.15
C PRO A 23 5.92 17.49 -14.39
N GLU A 24 5.95 17.52 -13.05
CA GLU A 24 6.85 16.67 -12.27
C GLU A 24 6.49 15.19 -12.35
N ALA A 25 7.48 14.30 -12.40
CA ALA A 25 7.22 12.89 -12.14
C ALA A 25 6.78 12.69 -10.68
N ARG A 26 5.86 11.75 -10.43
CA ARG A 26 5.40 11.44 -9.07
C ARG A 26 5.22 9.96 -8.85
N ILE A 27 5.43 9.55 -7.61
CA ILE A 27 5.08 8.23 -7.09
C ILE A 27 4.34 8.46 -5.78
N GLN A 28 3.18 7.83 -5.63
CA GLN A 28 2.38 7.91 -4.42
C GLN A 28 1.95 6.52 -3.95
N ILE A 29 1.90 6.38 -2.63
CA ILE A 29 1.26 5.27 -1.95
C ILE A 29 0.12 5.85 -1.13
N TYR A 30 -1.05 5.28 -1.30
CA TYR A 30 -2.25 5.70 -0.60
C TYR A 30 -2.77 4.60 0.30
N SER A 31 -3.51 5.00 1.31
CA SER A 31 -4.34 4.11 2.11
C SER A 31 -5.69 4.76 2.39
N ALA A 32 -6.74 3.96 2.43
CA ALA A 32 -8.06 4.37 2.91
C ALA A 32 -8.70 3.21 3.69
N LYS A 33 -9.71 3.48 4.52
CA LYS A 33 -10.47 2.41 5.17
C LYS A 33 -10.98 1.41 4.13
N ALA A 34 -10.79 0.12 4.39
CA ALA A 34 -11.27 -0.93 3.50
C ALA A 34 -12.80 -0.85 3.35
N TYR A 35 -13.31 -1.38 2.23
CA TYR A 35 -14.74 -1.36 1.96
C TYR A 35 -15.52 -2.18 3.00
N ASP A 36 -16.72 -1.69 3.36
CA ASP A 36 -17.67 -2.34 4.26
C ASP A 36 -17.11 -2.55 5.68
N TRP A 37 -17.62 -3.52 6.43
CA TRP A 37 -17.26 -3.84 7.81
C TRP A 37 -15.75 -4.04 8.02
N ARG A 38 -15.02 -4.42 6.96
CA ARG A 38 -13.56 -4.57 6.98
C ARG A 38 -12.84 -3.25 7.27
N GLY A 39 -13.41 -2.12 6.87
CA GLY A 39 -12.89 -0.78 7.17
C GLY A 39 -12.87 -0.43 8.66
N LYS A 40 -13.53 -1.23 9.50
CA LYS A 40 -13.38 -1.12 10.96
C LYS A 40 -12.04 -1.66 11.45
N PHE A 41 -11.39 -2.55 10.71
CA PHE A 41 -10.19 -3.28 11.15
C PHE A 41 -8.97 -3.05 10.27
N SER A 42 -9.19 -2.77 8.98
CA SER A 42 -8.13 -2.70 7.99
C SER A 42 -8.28 -1.53 7.03
N VAL A 43 -7.14 -1.10 6.50
CA VAL A 43 -7.07 -0.22 5.32
C VAL A 43 -6.87 -1.03 4.04
N HIS A 44 -7.19 -0.40 2.92
CA HIS A 44 -6.82 -0.81 1.57
C HIS A 44 -5.75 0.15 1.04
N CYS A 45 -4.58 -0.39 0.67
CA CYS A 45 -3.49 0.38 0.09
C CYS A 45 -3.39 0.19 -1.42
N TRP A 46 -2.93 1.22 -2.13
CA TRP A 46 -2.64 1.17 -3.57
C TRP A 46 -1.46 2.08 -3.93
N ILE A 47 -0.94 1.87 -5.13
CA ILE A 47 0.18 2.64 -5.69
C ILE A 47 -0.33 3.46 -6.87
N ALA A 48 0.16 4.68 -6.99
CA ALA A 48 0.06 5.45 -8.22
C ALA A 48 1.43 5.99 -8.62
N TYR A 49 1.65 6.16 -9.92
CA TYR A 49 2.79 6.94 -10.41
C TYR A 49 2.45 7.64 -11.72
N LYS A 50 3.20 8.69 -12.02
CA LYS A 50 3.27 9.28 -13.36
C LYS A 50 4.71 9.68 -13.68
N GLU A 51 5.08 9.57 -14.94
CA GLU A 51 6.35 10.07 -15.43
C GLU A 51 6.33 11.60 -15.58
N GLU A 52 7.49 12.18 -15.87
CA GLU A 52 7.60 13.61 -16.15
C GLU A 52 6.79 13.94 -17.41
N ASN A 53 6.03 15.05 -17.36
CA ASN A 53 5.14 15.49 -18.44
C ASN A 53 4.05 14.48 -18.87
N ALA A 54 3.84 13.39 -18.11
CA ALA A 54 2.77 12.45 -18.40
C ALA A 54 1.39 13.08 -18.20
N ASP A 55 0.46 12.78 -19.10
CA ASP A 55 -0.91 13.31 -19.12
C ASP A 55 -1.88 12.59 -18.15
N SER A 56 -1.42 11.50 -17.53
CA SER A 56 -2.23 10.60 -16.72
C SER A 56 -1.38 9.89 -15.65
N TYR A 57 -2.03 9.49 -14.56
CA TYR A 57 -1.45 8.61 -13.55
C TYR A 57 -1.77 7.15 -13.88
N TRP A 58 -0.79 6.27 -13.73
CA TRP A 58 -1.03 4.84 -13.60
C TRP A 58 -1.39 4.52 -12.16
N VAL A 59 -2.47 3.76 -11.96
CA VAL A 59 -2.96 3.34 -10.65
C VAL A 59 -3.01 1.82 -10.58
N PHE A 60 -2.46 1.28 -9.49
CA PHE A 60 -2.32 -0.15 -9.24
C PHE A 60 -2.94 -0.51 -7.89
N HIS A 61 -3.97 -1.36 -7.92
CA HIS A 61 -4.60 -1.86 -6.71
C HIS A 61 -5.06 -3.31 -6.91
N VAL A 62 -5.20 -4.06 -5.81
CA VAL A 62 -5.62 -5.47 -5.85
C VAL A 62 -6.99 -5.64 -5.21
N THR A 63 -7.92 -6.27 -5.92
CA THR A 63 -9.23 -6.63 -5.37
C THR A 63 -9.57 -8.07 -5.75
N ALA A 64 -10.54 -8.69 -5.06
CA ALA A 64 -11.02 -10.03 -5.40
C ALA A 64 -11.54 -10.15 -6.85
N TRP A 65 -11.90 -9.03 -7.47
CA TRP A 65 -12.54 -8.96 -8.80
C TRP A 65 -11.62 -8.35 -9.86
N GLY A 66 -10.38 -7.98 -9.52
CA GLY A 66 -9.44 -7.37 -10.45
C GLY A 66 -9.96 -6.10 -11.11
N ASP A 67 -9.84 -6.04 -12.44
CA ASP A 67 -10.35 -4.98 -13.31
C ASP A 67 -11.83 -5.17 -13.71
N GLY A 68 -12.50 -6.20 -13.18
CA GLY A 68 -13.90 -6.53 -13.43
C GLY A 68 -14.18 -7.08 -14.83
N LYS A 69 -13.17 -7.17 -15.71
CA LYS A 69 -13.31 -7.64 -17.10
C LYS A 69 -12.57 -8.95 -17.36
N ASN A 70 -11.48 -9.22 -16.65
CA ASN A 70 -10.73 -10.47 -16.74
C ASN A 70 -10.73 -11.18 -15.38
N LEU A 71 -11.38 -12.35 -15.29
CA LEU A 71 -11.29 -13.23 -14.13
C LEU A 71 -9.87 -13.79 -13.91
N ASP A 72 -8.97 -13.57 -14.87
CA ASP A 72 -7.62 -14.16 -14.90
C ASP A 72 -6.57 -13.32 -14.15
N ARG A 73 -6.92 -12.16 -13.57
CA ARG A 73 -6.01 -11.39 -12.72
C ARG A 73 -6.72 -10.55 -11.67
N VAL A 74 -6.11 -10.45 -10.49
CA VAL A 74 -6.62 -9.70 -9.33
C VAL A 74 -5.97 -8.32 -9.17
N VAL A 75 -4.82 -8.11 -9.80
CA VAL A 75 -4.14 -6.80 -9.86
C VAL A 75 -4.76 -5.98 -10.98
N SER A 76 -5.37 -4.84 -10.62
CA SER A 76 -5.86 -3.85 -11.57
C SER A 76 -4.73 -2.86 -11.88
N MET A 77 -4.49 -2.62 -13.17
CA MET A 77 -3.57 -1.60 -13.69
C MET A 77 -4.34 -0.76 -14.70
N LYS A 78 -4.51 0.53 -14.42
CA LYS A 78 -5.24 1.44 -15.31
C LYS A 78 -4.76 2.87 -15.17
N LYS A 79 -4.99 3.67 -16.21
CA LYS A 79 -4.94 5.12 -16.11
C LYS A 79 -6.17 5.62 -15.36
N ASP A 80 -5.98 6.32 -14.25
CA ASP A 80 -7.07 6.78 -13.39
C ASP A 80 -6.62 7.97 -12.53
N LEU A 81 -7.54 8.57 -11.77
CA LEU A 81 -7.20 9.52 -10.72
C LEU A 81 -6.51 8.79 -9.56
N PRO A 82 -5.35 9.26 -9.07
CA PRO A 82 -4.54 8.52 -8.10
C PRO A 82 -5.13 8.53 -6.69
N ASP A 83 -5.92 9.54 -6.35
CA ASP A 83 -6.41 9.84 -5.01
C ASP A 83 -7.95 9.77 -4.93
N ARG A 84 -8.55 8.85 -5.67
CA ARG A 84 -10.01 8.66 -5.63
C ARG A 84 -10.46 8.24 -4.24
N TYR A 85 -11.65 8.68 -3.85
CA TYR A 85 -12.34 8.09 -2.72
C TYR A 85 -12.43 6.57 -2.90
N TRP A 86 -11.97 5.83 -1.90
CA TRP A 86 -12.05 4.38 -1.89
C TRP A 86 -13.39 3.95 -1.33
N TYR A 87 -14.35 3.77 -2.24
CA TYR A 87 -15.75 3.49 -1.90
C TYR A 87 -16.28 4.44 -0.82
N GLY A 88 -16.18 5.75 -1.07
CA GLY A 88 -16.65 6.80 -0.15
C GLY A 88 -15.70 7.13 1.01
N ASN A 89 -14.59 6.41 1.19
CA ASN A 89 -13.57 6.76 2.18
C ASN A 89 -12.49 7.64 1.57
N LYS A 90 -12.22 8.79 2.20
CA LYS A 90 -11.15 9.70 1.76
C LYS A 90 -9.78 9.00 1.91
N PRO A 91 -8.93 8.98 0.88
CA PRO A 91 -7.57 8.48 0.99
C PRO A 91 -6.68 9.38 1.84
N GLU A 92 -5.63 8.77 2.37
CA GLU A 92 -4.47 9.42 2.95
C GLU A 92 -3.23 9.03 2.15
N ILE A 93 -2.28 9.96 2.01
CA ILE A 93 -0.97 9.68 1.41
C ILE A 93 -0.09 9.04 2.48
N VAL A 94 0.34 7.81 2.24
CA VAL A 94 1.33 7.10 3.06
C VAL A 94 2.74 7.56 2.70
N CYS A 95 3.02 7.71 1.41
CA CYS A 95 4.31 8.15 0.91
C CYS A 95 4.11 8.88 -0.42
N MET A 96 4.85 9.98 -0.63
CA MET A 96 4.92 10.69 -1.90
C MET A 96 6.36 11.03 -2.23
N ILE A 97 6.76 10.72 -3.47
CA ILE A 97 8.07 11.02 -4.02
C ILE A 97 7.87 11.79 -5.32
N ASN A 98 8.57 12.92 -5.48
CA ASN A 98 8.35 13.86 -6.59
C ASN A 98 9.63 14.13 -7.40
N GLY A 99 9.43 14.72 -8.58
CA GLY A 99 10.47 15.27 -9.46
C GLY A 99 11.54 14.25 -9.85
N LYS A 100 12.80 14.71 -9.91
CA LYS A 100 13.96 13.90 -10.33
C LYS A 100 14.14 12.62 -9.50
N ARG A 101 13.72 12.63 -8.22
CA ARG A 101 13.79 11.42 -7.37
C ARG A 101 12.77 10.39 -7.83
N ALA A 102 11.54 10.80 -8.16
CA ALA A 102 10.52 9.92 -8.72
C ALA A 102 11.00 9.33 -10.06
N GLN A 103 11.53 10.15 -10.97
CA GLN A 103 12.05 9.69 -12.28
C GLN A 103 13.07 8.54 -12.14
N LYS A 104 13.98 8.64 -11.16
CA LYS A 104 14.99 7.60 -10.89
C LYS A 104 14.42 6.31 -10.30
N ILE A 105 13.27 6.38 -9.64
CA ILE A 105 12.65 5.25 -8.93
C ILE A 105 11.61 4.55 -9.79
N ILE A 106 10.90 5.26 -10.67
CA ILE A 106 9.83 4.70 -11.51
C ILE A 106 10.25 3.43 -12.27
N PRO A 107 11.43 3.35 -12.92
CA PRO A 107 11.83 2.11 -13.59
C PRO A 107 11.97 0.90 -12.64
N LYS A 108 12.47 1.13 -11.42
CA LYS A 108 12.59 0.09 -10.39
C LYS A 108 11.22 -0.30 -9.83
N LEU A 109 10.33 0.68 -9.70
CA LEU A 109 8.94 0.47 -9.29
C LEU A 109 8.19 -0.41 -10.30
N GLN A 110 8.32 -0.11 -11.59
CA GLN A 110 7.71 -0.90 -12.68
C GLN A 110 8.21 -2.35 -12.64
N LEU A 111 9.53 -2.56 -12.55
CA LEU A 111 10.11 -3.90 -12.41
C LEU A 111 9.59 -4.65 -11.18
N ALA A 112 9.44 -3.96 -10.04
CA ALA A 112 8.89 -4.56 -8.85
C ALA A 112 7.41 -4.96 -9.04
N ILE A 113 6.59 -4.11 -9.64
CA ILE A 113 5.18 -4.42 -9.96
C ILE A 113 5.09 -5.64 -10.87
N ASP A 114 5.86 -5.66 -11.97
CA ASP A 114 5.84 -6.74 -12.96
C ASP A 114 6.25 -8.09 -12.34
N SER A 115 7.19 -8.05 -11.39
CA SER A 115 7.69 -9.25 -10.69
C SER A 115 6.77 -9.80 -9.59
N TYR A 116 5.60 -9.19 -9.34
CA TYR A 116 4.70 -9.63 -8.27
C TYR A 116 4.20 -11.07 -8.52
N PRO A 117 4.37 -12.02 -7.58
CA PRO A 117 4.07 -13.43 -7.87
C PRO A 117 2.57 -13.78 -7.83
N TYR A 118 1.71 -12.92 -7.28
CA TYR A 118 0.29 -13.22 -7.05
C TYR A 118 -0.64 -12.43 -7.97
N TRP A 119 -0.35 -12.41 -9.27
CA TRP A 119 -1.18 -11.73 -10.27
C TRP A 119 -2.62 -12.28 -10.34
N GLN A 120 -2.84 -13.54 -9.97
CA GLN A 120 -4.13 -14.25 -10.10
C GLN A 120 -4.67 -14.77 -8.75
N THR A 121 -3.98 -14.50 -7.65
CA THR A 121 -4.34 -15.05 -6.33
C THR A 121 -4.69 -13.92 -5.38
N TYR A 122 -5.89 -13.97 -4.83
CA TYR A 122 -6.35 -13.04 -3.80
C TYR A 122 -6.91 -13.80 -2.61
N LYS A 123 -6.45 -13.44 -1.41
CA LYS A 123 -7.02 -13.88 -0.14
C LYS A 123 -7.09 -12.69 0.80
N ALA A 124 -8.31 -12.33 1.21
CA ALA A 124 -8.54 -11.15 2.04
C ALA A 124 -7.75 -11.20 3.37
N TYR A 125 -7.58 -12.39 3.96
CA TYR A 125 -6.85 -12.61 5.21
C TYR A 125 -6.10 -13.95 5.23
N PRO A 126 -4.85 -14.03 5.72
CA PRO A 126 -3.97 -12.89 6.01
C PRO A 126 -3.36 -12.28 4.74
N GLY A 127 -3.42 -12.96 3.60
CA GLY A 127 -2.88 -12.52 2.32
C GLY A 127 -2.75 -13.70 1.35
N PRO A 128 -2.36 -13.48 0.09
CA PRO A 128 -1.99 -12.19 -0.50
C PRO A 128 -3.19 -11.29 -0.85
N ASN A 129 -3.10 -9.99 -0.56
CA ASN A 129 -4.12 -8.98 -0.85
C ASN A 129 -3.51 -7.63 -1.33
N SER A 130 -4.27 -6.54 -1.29
CA SER A 130 -3.78 -5.20 -1.67
C SER A 130 -2.59 -4.74 -0.84
N ASN A 131 -2.63 -4.98 0.48
CA ASN A 131 -1.57 -4.56 1.39
C ASN A 131 -0.32 -5.42 1.17
N THR A 132 -0.49 -6.72 0.88
CA THR A 132 0.61 -7.59 0.45
C THR A 132 1.27 -7.09 -0.84
N PHE A 133 0.48 -6.69 -1.84
CA PHE A 133 0.99 -6.17 -3.10
C PHE A 133 1.82 -4.89 -2.88
N VAL A 134 1.26 -3.90 -2.18
CA VAL A 134 1.98 -2.64 -1.94
C VAL A 134 3.25 -2.88 -1.10
N SER A 135 3.15 -3.71 -0.06
CA SER A 135 4.30 -4.09 0.78
C SER A 135 5.41 -4.74 -0.05
N PHE A 136 5.05 -5.69 -0.92
CA PHE A 136 6.00 -6.35 -1.82
C PHE A 136 6.71 -5.35 -2.72
N VAL A 137 5.95 -4.47 -3.37
CA VAL A 137 6.51 -3.48 -4.30
C VAL A 137 7.43 -2.50 -3.58
N MET A 138 7.04 -2.00 -2.40
CA MET A 138 7.89 -1.14 -1.56
C MET A 138 9.20 -1.84 -1.19
N ARG A 139 9.10 -3.07 -0.66
CA ARG A 139 10.26 -3.86 -0.24
C ARG A 139 11.22 -4.14 -1.39
N ARG A 140 10.71 -4.31 -2.62
CA ARG A 140 11.53 -4.57 -3.82
C ARG A 140 12.04 -3.30 -4.52
N THR A 141 11.49 -2.14 -4.20
CA THR A 141 11.87 -0.89 -4.85
C THR A 141 12.77 -0.05 -3.96
N HIS A 142 14.06 0.07 -4.31
CA HIS A 142 14.97 0.95 -3.58
C HIS A 142 14.59 2.43 -3.77
N GLY A 143 14.42 3.16 -2.67
CA GLY A 143 14.09 4.58 -2.66
C GLY A 143 12.75 4.93 -1.99
N PHE A 144 11.96 3.93 -1.61
CA PHE A 144 10.86 4.07 -0.66
C PHE A 144 11.41 3.96 0.76
N TYR A 145 11.24 5.02 1.55
CA TYR A 145 11.64 5.09 2.95
C TYR A 145 10.40 5.44 3.78
N ALA A 146 9.44 4.52 3.77
CA ALA A 146 8.16 4.61 4.46
C ALA A 146 7.68 3.20 4.80
N ASN A 147 6.75 3.09 5.74
CA ASN A 147 6.08 1.86 6.12
C ASN A 147 4.57 1.99 5.92
N LEU A 148 3.88 0.89 5.67
CA LEU A 148 2.42 0.90 5.59
C LEU A 148 1.80 1.08 6.98
N PRO A 149 0.54 1.56 7.06
CA PRO A 149 -0.18 1.65 8.33
C PRO A 149 -0.17 0.30 9.08
N SER A 150 -0.07 0.32 10.41
CA SER A 150 -0.05 -0.91 11.21
C SER A 150 -1.35 -1.72 11.09
N ASN A 151 -2.46 -1.06 10.77
CA ASN A 151 -3.73 -1.72 10.47
C ASN A 151 -3.88 -2.13 8.98
N ALA A 152 -2.81 -2.11 8.17
CA ALA A 152 -2.84 -2.65 6.81
C ALA A 152 -2.71 -4.18 6.84
N ILE A 153 -3.79 -4.88 7.21
CA ILE A 153 -3.81 -6.34 7.36
C ILE A 153 -3.36 -7.01 6.05
N GLY A 154 -2.33 -7.84 6.16
CA GLY A 154 -1.68 -8.54 5.04
C GLY A 154 -0.41 -7.90 4.51
N LYS A 155 -0.01 -6.75 5.02
CA LYS A 155 1.32 -6.16 4.77
C LYS A 155 2.47 -7.10 5.19
N ASP A 156 2.23 -7.91 6.22
CA ASP A 156 3.23 -8.84 6.77
C ASP A 156 3.21 -10.21 6.07
N TRP A 157 2.40 -10.41 5.02
CA TRP A 157 2.51 -11.60 4.17
C TRP A 157 3.76 -11.48 3.28
N LEU A 158 4.81 -12.22 3.60
CA LEU A 158 6.01 -12.28 2.75
C LEU A 158 5.71 -13.12 1.51
N THR A 159 6.00 -12.56 0.33
CA THR A 159 5.77 -13.22 -0.96
C THR A 159 6.93 -14.13 -1.39
N THR A 160 8.03 -14.10 -0.64
CA THR A 160 9.20 -14.97 -0.86
C THR A 160 8.97 -16.31 -0.17
N LYS A 161 9.73 -17.35 -0.56
CA LYS A 161 9.68 -18.66 0.10
C LYS A 161 10.33 -18.66 1.50
N TYR A 162 10.78 -17.51 1.98
CA TYR A 162 11.49 -17.36 3.24
C TYR A 162 10.57 -16.73 4.30
N PHE A 163 10.77 -17.13 5.56
CA PHE A 163 10.15 -16.46 6.70
C PHE A 163 10.84 -15.14 7.07
N PHE A 164 11.93 -14.79 6.37
CA PHE A 164 12.71 -13.57 6.61
C PHE A 164 12.85 -12.76 5.32
N ASP A 165 12.74 -11.45 5.41
CA ASP A 165 13.05 -10.50 4.35
C ASP A 165 13.49 -9.15 4.95
N LEU A 166 13.85 -8.18 4.12
CA LEU A 166 13.96 -6.78 4.55
C LEU A 166 12.61 -6.27 5.05
N SER A 167 12.62 -5.33 5.98
CA SER A 167 11.40 -4.60 6.35
C SER A 167 10.82 -3.83 5.15
N GLU A 168 9.56 -3.41 5.24
CA GLU A 168 8.86 -2.70 4.14
C GLU A 168 9.61 -1.41 3.74
N SER A 169 10.14 -0.69 4.73
CA SER A 169 10.96 0.50 4.54
C SER A 169 12.39 0.21 4.07
N ARG A 170 12.80 -1.07 4.09
CA ARG A 170 14.16 -1.56 3.84
C ARG A 170 15.23 -1.03 4.79
N THR A 171 14.83 -0.50 5.95
CA THR A 171 15.74 0.02 6.97
C THR A 171 15.97 -0.98 8.12
N GLY A 172 15.57 -2.22 7.90
CA GLY A 172 15.61 -3.27 8.90
C GLY A 172 15.25 -4.64 8.34
N ILE A 173 14.87 -5.55 9.23
CA ILE A 173 14.50 -6.93 8.93
C ILE A 173 13.08 -7.23 9.38
N GLN A 174 12.47 -8.20 8.72
CA GLN A 174 11.18 -8.73 9.09
C GLN A 174 11.22 -10.26 9.11
N PHE A 175 10.69 -10.84 10.18
CA PHE A 175 10.29 -12.23 10.25
C PHE A 175 8.76 -12.31 10.15
N SER A 176 8.24 -13.25 9.34
CA SER A 176 6.80 -13.51 9.28
C SER A 176 6.49 -14.94 8.87
N LEU A 177 5.67 -15.60 9.68
CA LEU A 177 5.07 -16.89 9.43
C LEU A 177 3.71 -16.69 8.76
N TYR A 178 3.69 -16.72 7.42
CA TYR A 178 2.48 -16.59 6.59
C TYR A 178 1.61 -15.36 6.89
N GLY A 179 2.20 -14.26 7.38
CA GLY A 179 1.47 -13.06 7.80
C GLY A 179 0.65 -13.22 9.09
N LEU A 180 0.78 -14.35 9.81
CA LEU A 180 0.03 -14.65 11.03
C LEU A 180 0.83 -14.45 12.31
N LEU A 181 2.14 -14.62 12.27
CA LEU A 181 3.01 -14.38 13.43
C LEU A 181 4.34 -13.85 12.94
N GLY A 182 4.77 -12.70 13.44
CA GLY A 182 5.98 -12.08 12.94
C GLY A 182 6.48 -10.94 13.79
N PHE A 183 7.70 -10.51 13.53
CA PHE A 183 8.25 -9.29 14.09
C PHE A 183 9.00 -8.51 13.02
N THR A 184 9.00 -7.19 13.15
CA THR A 184 9.78 -6.28 12.30
C THR A 184 10.64 -5.41 13.21
N LEU A 185 11.91 -5.25 12.85
CA LEU A 185 12.82 -4.32 13.49
C LEU A 185 13.50 -3.50 12.41
N GLY A 186 13.29 -2.19 12.41
CA GLY A 186 13.92 -1.27 11.45
C GLY A 186 13.99 0.16 11.96
N LEU A 187 14.84 0.98 11.33
CA LEU A 187 15.00 2.39 11.70
C LEU A 187 13.71 3.21 11.49
N LEU A 188 13.01 3.00 10.38
CA LEU A 188 11.73 3.64 10.07
C LEU A 188 10.53 2.81 10.51
N ASP A 189 10.68 1.49 10.59
CA ASP A 189 9.60 0.61 11.04
C ASP A 189 9.47 0.58 12.57
N GLY A 190 10.52 0.95 13.30
CA GLY A 190 10.58 0.76 14.75
C GLY A 190 10.60 -0.73 15.12
N ILE A 191 9.93 -1.08 16.22
CA ILE A 191 9.66 -2.48 16.59
C ILE A 191 8.17 -2.75 16.35
N GLU A 192 7.87 -3.79 15.58
CA GLU A 192 6.51 -4.30 15.38
C GLU A 192 6.44 -5.79 15.71
N LEU A 193 5.34 -6.20 16.34
CA LEU A 193 4.93 -7.57 16.59
C LEU A 193 3.58 -7.79 15.92
N ASN A 194 3.52 -8.74 14.99
CA ASN A 194 2.30 -9.16 14.31
C ASN A 194 1.79 -10.46 14.94
N ILE A 195 0.56 -10.44 15.44
CA ILE A 195 -0.15 -11.63 15.94
C ILE A 195 -1.52 -11.70 15.25
N LEU A 196 -1.74 -12.74 14.45
CA LEU A 196 -2.96 -12.98 13.67
C LEU A 196 -3.36 -11.77 12.79
N GLY A 197 -2.38 -11.10 12.19
CA GLY A 197 -2.59 -9.90 11.37
C GLY A 197 -2.78 -8.60 12.17
N LEU A 198 -2.73 -8.67 13.50
CA LEU A 198 -2.80 -7.52 14.39
C LEU A 198 -1.38 -7.06 14.73
N CYS A 199 -1.01 -5.88 14.24
CA CYS A 199 0.30 -5.29 14.45
C CYS A 199 0.30 -4.36 15.68
N PHE A 200 1.21 -4.66 16.61
CA PHE A 200 1.54 -3.86 17.78
C PHE A 200 2.96 -3.34 17.63
N GLY A 201 3.22 -2.08 17.93
CA GLY A 201 4.58 -1.59 17.78
C GLY A 201 4.85 -0.23 18.36
N ILE A 202 6.12 0.14 18.30
CA ILE A 202 6.67 1.42 18.75
C ILE A 202 7.52 1.99 17.62
N ASP A 203 7.20 3.19 17.20
CA ASP A 203 8.02 4.01 16.30
C ASP A 203 8.97 4.85 17.15
N PHE A 204 10.28 4.76 16.91
CA PHE A 204 11.29 5.50 17.67
C PHE A 204 11.66 6.83 17.01
N LEU A 205 11.68 6.88 15.67
CA LEU A 205 12.13 8.07 14.95
C LEU A 205 11.09 9.18 15.05
N TYR A 206 9.82 8.80 14.97
CA TYR A 206 8.69 9.67 15.24
C TYR A 206 7.90 9.01 16.36
N PRO A 207 8.15 9.36 17.64
CA PRO A 207 7.61 8.64 18.78
C PRO A 207 6.11 8.39 18.67
N ALA A 208 5.70 7.13 18.53
CA ALA A 208 4.31 6.75 18.39
C ALA A 208 4.08 5.29 18.78
N LEU A 209 2.86 5.02 19.26
CA LEU A 209 2.34 3.68 19.41
C LEU A 209 1.66 3.25 18.11
N LYS A 210 1.97 2.04 17.66
CA LYS A 210 1.30 1.35 16.56
C LYS A 210 0.35 0.35 17.18
N LEU A 211 -0.94 0.61 17.02
CA LEU A 211 -2.00 -0.22 17.56
C LEU A 211 -2.72 -0.95 16.44
N PRO A 212 -3.19 -2.18 16.68
CA PRO A 212 -4.07 -2.84 15.74
C PRO A 212 -5.35 -2.04 15.59
N ILE A 213 -5.98 -2.10 14.42
CA ILE A 213 -7.25 -1.44 14.09
C ILE A 213 -7.12 0.10 13.99
N ILE A 214 -6.58 0.74 15.03
CA ILE A 214 -6.50 2.20 15.17
C ILE A 214 -5.38 2.78 14.29
N GLY A 215 -4.30 2.03 14.07
CA GLY A 215 -3.13 2.53 13.33
C GLY A 215 -2.10 3.17 14.25
N ARG A 216 -1.39 4.19 13.74
CA ARG A 216 -0.30 4.88 14.44
C ARG A 216 -0.84 6.10 15.22
N ILE A 217 -0.54 6.17 16.51
CA ILE A 217 -0.93 7.27 17.42
C ILE A 217 0.33 7.84 18.06
N GLY A 218 0.65 9.10 17.78
CA GLY A 218 1.82 9.79 18.34
C GLY A 218 2.19 11.02 17.53
N PHE A 219 3.46 11.41 17.63
CA PHE A 219 3.99 12.59 16.95
C PHE A 219 3.98 12.42 15.43
N LYS A 220 3.80 13.51 14.68
CA LYS A 220 3.88 13.52 13.22
C LYS A 220 5.23 14.04 12.75
#